data_AF-A0A1V6MUU6-F1
#
_entry.id   AF-A0A1V6MUU6-F1
#
_cell.length_a   1.000
_cell.length_b   1.000
_cell.length_c   1.000
_cell.angle_alpha   90.00
_cell.angle_beta   90.00
_cell.angle_gamma   90.00
#
_symmetry.space_group_name_H-M   'P 1'
#
loop_
_entity.id
_entity.type
_entity.pdbx_description
1 polymer ?
#
loop_
_entity_poly.entity_id
_entity_poly.type
_entity_poly.pdbx_seq_one_letter_code
_entity_poly.pdbx_strand_id
1 'polypeptide(L)'
;MDYGTMPDANGPPTPLDTYSWWSAVEMYDRRYTFVAAGPRSRDDWLHDVASVMRRETADPRAWRTVDPDEGEEETEDDPAHPFVVPPVDEAGAAEWRGRLTEIPRSAVGRLLVLLATLDLDVSRDPRFPAQRAEMEKHARVILTRFSGGARFFTNTRGGGASLDFSQQISSCSPISRYAWDLGLLWVSDEEVGLIWSFDPR
;
A
#
# COMPACT_ATOMS: atom_id res chain seq x y z
N MET A 1 -24.49 -21.96 -42.39
CA MET A 1 -24.68 -21.12 -41.20
C MET A 1 -23.68 -21.63 -40.19
N ASP A 2 -22.54 -20.96 -40.07
CA ASP A 2 -21.45 -21.34 -39.20
C ASP A 2 -21.50 -20.41 -37.99
N TYR A 3 -21.77 -20.97 -36.81
CA TYR A 3 -21.81 -20.21 -35.57
C TYR A 3 -20.37 -20.04 -35.08
N GLY A 4 -19.79 -18.88 -35.37
CA GLY A 4 -18.47 -18.49 -34.89
C GLY A 4 -18.42 -18.54 -33.37
N THR A 5 -17.48 -19.35 -32.86
CA THR A 5 -17.07 -19.42 -31.47
C THR A 5 -16.76 -18.01 -30.94
N MET A 6 -17.52 -17.58 -29.93
CA MET A 6 -17.18 -16.42 -29.10
C MET A 6 -15.84 -16.69 -28.40
N PRO A 7 -14.88 -15.77 -28.40
CA PRO A 7 -13.66 -15.95 -27.63
C PRO A 7 -13.97 -15.94 -26.13
N ASP A 8 -13.51 -16.98 -25.44
CA ASP A 8 -13.60 -17.11 -23.99
C ASP A 8 -12.97 -15.91 -23.28
N ALA A 9 -13.72 -15.27 -22.37
CA ALA A 9 -13.29 -14.13 -21.57
C ALA A 9 -12.28 -14.49 -20.45
N ASN A 10 -11.57 -15.62 -20.58
CA ASN A 10 -10.59 -16.14 -19.64
C ASN A 10 -9.22 -16.30 -20.32
N GLY A 11 -8.73 -15.21 -20.93
CA GLY A 11 -7.30 -15.10 -21.22
C GLY A 11 -6.50 -15.17 -19.91
N PRO A 12 -5.26 -15.71 -19.92
CA PRO A 12 -4.39 -15.62 -18.76
C PRO A 12 -4.29 -14.14 -18.33
N PRO A 13 -4.23 -13.84 -17.01
CA PRO A 13 -4.12 -12.47 -16.54
C PRO A 13 -2.95 -11.81 -17.28
N THR A 14 -3.25 -10.71 -17.96
CA THR A 14 -2.23 -9.95 -18.69
C THR A 14 -1.08 -9.68 -17.72
N PRO A 15 0.19 -9.95 -18.12
CA PRO A 15 1.33 -9.65 -17.27
C PRO A 15 1.23 -8.20 -16.82
N LEU A 16 1.37 -7.94 -15.51
CA LEU A 16 1.33 -6.58 -14.99
C LEU A 16 2.47 -5.80 -15.65
N ASP A 17 2.12 -4.86 -16.53
CA ASP A 17 3.09 -3.95 -17.15
C ASP A 17 3.19 -2.64 -16.37
N THR A 18 4.27 -1.91 -16.61
CA THR A 18 4.58 -0.66 -15.91
C THR A 18 3.46 0.39 -16.07
N TYR A 19 2.77 0.40 -17.21
CA TYR A 19 1.69 1.34 -17.47
C TYR A 19 0.43 1.03 -16.64
N SER A 20 0.07 -0.25 -16.57
CA SER A 20 -1.06 -0.74 -15.78
C SER A 20 -0.83 -0.49 -14.29
N TRP A 21 0.40 -0.73 -13.81
CA TRP A 21 0.80 -0.37 -12.45
C TRP A 21 0.64 1.13 -12.20
N TRP A 22 1.24 1.96 -13.06
CA TRP A 22 1.20 3.41 -12.94
C TRP A 22 -0.24 3.94 -12.90
N SER A 23 -1.05 3.56 -13.89
CA SER A 23 -2.47 3.95 -13.95
C SER A 23 -3.26 3.52 -12.72
N ALA A 24 -2.90 2.39 -12.09
CA ALA A 24 -3.55 1.94 -10.88
C ALA A 24 -3.15 2.77 -9.66
N VAL A 25 -1.86 3.09 -9.49
CA VAL A 25 -1.37 3.87 -8.34
C VAL A 25 -1.69 5.38 -8.46
N GLU A 26 -1.94 5.90 -9.66
CA GLU A 26 -2.46 7.26 -9.88
C GLU A 26 -3.78 7.53 -9.14
N MET A 27 -4.52 6.50 -8.71
CA MET A 27 -5.71 6.72 -7.88
C MET A 27 -5.41 7.44 -6.55
N TYR A 28 -4.14 7.44 -6.12
CA TYR A 28 -3.68 8.11 -4.90
C TYR A 28 -3.20 9.56 -5.12
N ASP A 29 -3.12 10.06 -6.35
CA ASP A 29 -2.49 11.35 -6.70
C ASP A 29 -3.12 12.58 -6.02
N ARG A 30 -4.35 12.45 -5.51
CA ARG A 30 -5.06 13.52 -4.76
C ARG A 30 -4.96 13.37 -3.24
N ARG A 31 -4.15 12.43 -2.77
CA ARG A 31 -3.86 12.18 -1.36
C ARG A 31 -2.36 12.33 -1.15
N TYR A 32 -2.00 12.78 0.04
CA TYR A 32 -0.62 12.76 0.48
C TYR A 32 -0.28 11.29 0.81
N THR A 33 0.20 10.55 -0.20
CA THR A 33 0.37 9.10 -0.17
C THR A 33 1.71 8.69 -0.73
N PHE A 34 2.43 7.87 0.03
CA PHE A 34 3.70 7.26 -0.37
C PHE A 34 3.46 5.83 -0.90
N VAL A 35 3.96 5.54 -2.10
CA VAL A 35 3.94 4.24 -2.76
C VAL A 35 5.34 3.89 -3.24
N ALA A 36 6.00 2.95 -2.58
CA ALA A 36 7.31 2.48 -2.98
C ALA A 36 7.52 1.00 -2.66
N ALA A 37 8.44 0.38 -3.39
CA ALA A 37 8.86 -1.00 -3.19
C ALA A 37 10.39 -1.08 -3.23
N GLY A 38 10.94 -2.10 -2.57
CA GLY A 38 12.36 -2.39 -2.56
C GLY A 38 12.62 -3.89 -2.54
N PRO A 39 13.86 -4.30 -2.86
CA PRO A 39 14.25 -5.70 -2.84
C PRO A 39 14.22 -6.25 -1.41
N ARG A 40 13.86 -7.53 -1.29
CA ARG A 40 14.04 -8.29 -0.06
C ARG A 40 15.46 -8.82 -0.02
N SER A 41 16.26 -8.35 0.93
CA SER A 41 17.70 -8.65 0.99
C SER A 41 18.18 -9.23 2.32
N ARG A 42 17.37 -9.12 3.37
CA ARG A 42 17.76 -9.55 4.74
C ARG A 42 16.83 -10.62 5.29
N ASP A 43 17.19 -11.29 6.39
CA ASP A 43 16.25 -12.19 7.05
C ASP A 43 15.15 -11.43 7.81
N ASP A 44 15.49 -10.28 8.40
CA ASP A 44 14.51 -9.38 9.00
C ASP A 44 14.07 -8.30 7.99
N TRP A 45 12.79 -8.37 7.60
CA TRP A 45 12.16 -7.47 6.63
C TRP A 45 12.05 -6.04 7.11
N LEU A 46 12.12 -5.77 8.41
CA LEU A 46 12.07 -4.39 8.90
C LEU A 46 13.22 -3.55 8.38
N HIS A 47 14.39 -4.14 8.16
CA HIS A 47 15.53 -3.41 7.59
C HIS A 47 15.28 -3.01 6.14
N ASP A 48 14.71 -3.90 5.33
CA ASP A 48 14.39 -3.58 3.94
C ASP A 48 13.26 -2.53 3.89
N VAL A 49 12.28 -2.61 4.78
CA VAL A 49 11.21 -1.60 4.93
C VAL A 49 11.79 -0.25 5.33
N ALA A 50 12.72 -0.21 6.28
CA ALA A 50 13.40 1.01 6.68
C ALA A 50 14.18 1.63 5.52
N SER A 51 14.82 0.82 4.68
CA SER A 51 15.50 1.31 3.47
C SER A 51 14.53 1.82 2.40
N VAL A 52 13.35 1.21 2.25
CA VAL A 52 12.29 1.77 1.36
C VAL A 52 11.78 3.10 1.90
N MET A 53 11.50 3.22 3.20
CA MET A 53 11.06 4.47 3.82
C MET A 53 12.08 5.61 3.67
N ARG A 54 13.38 5.29 3.65
CA ARG A 54 14.47 6.25 3.43
C ARG A 54 14.80 6.49 1.96
N ARG A 55 14.07 5.87 1.02
CA ARG A 55 14.35 5.95 -0.42
C ARG A 55 15.77 5.44 -0.81
N GLU A 56 16.35 4.57 0.00
CA GLU A 56 17.71 4.03 -0.21
C GLU A 56 17.76 2.93 -1.27
N THR A 57 16.59 2.43 -1.69
CA THR A 57 16.48 1.33 -2.64
C THR A 57 15.56 1.69 -3.78
N ALA A 58 15.89 1.20 -4.98
CA ALA A 58 15.04 1.30 -6.15
C ALA A 58 14.04 0.13 -6.19
N ASP A 59 12.89 0.36 -6.83
CA ASP A 59 11.93 -0.70 -7.11
C ASP A 59 12.62 -1.81 -7.94
N PRO A 60 12.61 -3.08 -7.50
CA PRO A 60 13.29 -4.18 -8.20
C PRO A 60 12.72 -4.45 -9.60
N ARG A 61 11.51 -3.96 -9.90
CA ARG A 61 10.86 -4.04 -11.21
C ARG A 61 11.00 -2.76 -12.04
N ALA A 62 11.69 -1.74 -11.49
CA ALA A 62 11.82 -0.40 -12.06
C ALA A 62 10.45 0.24 -12.37
N TRP A 63 9.43 -0.08 -11.56
CA TRP A 63 8.10 0.52 -11.69
C TRP A 63 8.03 1.85 -10.95
N ARG A 64 7.15 2.72 -11.43
CA ARG A 64 7.01 4.08 -10.92
C ARG A 64 6.45 4.08 -9.49
N THR A 65 7.03 4.92 -8.65
CA THR A 65 6.60 5.20 -7.28
C THR A 65 5.67 6.41 -7.24
N VAL A 66 5.00 6.60 -6.09
CA VAL A 66 4.30 7.86 -5.76
C VAL A 66 4.93 8.35 -4.48
N ASP A 67 5.42 9.58 -4.46
CA ASP A 67 6.08 10.14 -3.29
C ASP A 67 5.79 11.64 -3.24
N PRO A 68 4.99 12.10 -2.25
CA PRO A 68 4.59 13.49 -2.19
C PRO A 68 5.73 14.42 -1.76
N ASP A 69 6.81 13.86 -1.18
CA ASP A 69 7.97 14.62 -0.70
C ASP A 69 9.21 14.43 -1.58
N GLU A 70 9.06 13.84 -2.77
CA GLU A 70 10.19 13.65 -3.69
C GLU A 70 10.78 15.00 -4.11
N GLY A 71 12.00 15.27 -3.64
CA GLY A 71 12.72 16.52 -3.94
C GLY A 71 12.37 17.69 -3.01
N GLU A 72 11.64 17.45 -1.92
CA GLU A 72 11.37 18.44 -0.88
C GLU A 72 12.52 18.51 0.14
N GLU A 73 12.77 19.71 0.70
CA GLU A 73 13.88 20.01 1.62
C GLU A 73 13.85 19.11 2.87
N GLU A 74 12.66 18.78 3.36
CA GLU A 74 12.47 17.89 4.51
C GLU A 74 13.12 16.52 4.32
N THR A 75 13.17 16.02 3.08
CA THR A 75 13.79 14.73 2.77
C THR A 75 15.31 14.80 2.66
N GLU A 76 15.89 16.00 2.47
CA GLU A 76 17.34 16.20 2.50
C GLU A 76 17.86 16.12 3.94
N ASP A 77 17.13 16.70 4.88
CA ASP A 77 17.46 16.69 6.31
C ASP A 77 17.06 15.38 7.02
N ASP A 78 15.89 14.83 6.66
CA ASP A 78 15.40 13.54 7.14
C ASP A 78 14.93 12.66 5.97
N PRO A 79 15.80 11.79 5.43
CA PRO A 79 15.47 10.91 4.31
C PRO A 79 14.24 10.03 4.51
N ALA A 80 13.84 9.80 5.77
CA ALA A 80 12.68 9.00 6.11
C ALA A 80 11.36 9.80 6.20
N HIS A 81 11.38 11.13 6.07
CA HIS A 81 10.18 11.93 6.14
C HIS A 81 9.10 11.38 5.17
N PRO A 82 7.84 11.19 5.62
CA PRO A 82 7.26 11.57 6.92
C PRO A 82 7.22 10.44 7.97
N PHE A 83 7.89 9.31 7.71
CA PHE A 83 7.85 8.11 8.55
C PHE A 83 8.63 8.24 9.86
N VAL A 84 8.24 7.43 10.83
CA VAL A 84 9.09 7.01 11.95
C VAL A 84 9.72 5.68 11.57
N VAL A 85 11.02 5.71 11.28
CA VAL A 85 11.77 4.54 10.82
C VAL A 85 11.75 3.41 11.85
N PRO A 86 11.52 2.14 11.44
CA PRO A 86 11.74 0.98 12.30
C PRO A 86 13.10 1.04 13.03
N PRO A 87 13.13 0.90 14.36
CA PRO A 87 14.37 0.88 15.13
C PRO A 87 15.25 -0.32 14.77
N VAL A 88 16.57 -0.17 14.95
CA VAL A 88 17.54 -1.25 14.70
C VAL A 88 17.71 -2.20 15.88
N ASP A 89 17.36 -1.75 17.09
CA ASP A 89 17.40 -2.60 18.27
C ASP A 89 16.14 -3.48 18.38
N GLU A 90 16.29 -4.61 19.05
CA GLU A 90 15.26 -5.64 19.14
C GLU A 90 13.97 -5.13 19.82
N ALA A 91 14.10 -4.29 20.84
CA ALA A 91 12.96 -3.78 21.59
C ALA A 91 12.12 -2.82 20.75
N GLY A 92 12.76 -1.89 20.05
CA GLY A 92 12.09 -0.96 19.15
C GLY A 92 11.52 -1.66 17.91
N ALA A 93 12.22 -2.67 17.37
CA ALA A 93 11.69 -3.50 16.29
C ALA A 93 10.44 -4.28 16.73
N ALA A 94 10.39 -4.78 17.97
CA ALA A 94 9.22 -5.44 18.54
C ALA A 94 8.06 -4.46 18.76
N GLU A 95 8.34 -3.25 19.26
CA GLU A 95 7.32 -2.20 19.42
C GLU A 95 6.71 -1.82 18.06
N TRP A 96 7.54 -1.61 17.05
CA TRP A 96 7.10 -1.23 15.71
C TRP A 96 6.24 -2.33 15.07
N ARG A 97 6.63 -3.61 15.20
CA ARG A 97 5.77 -4.74 14.80
C ARG A 97 4.46 -4.77 15.58
N GLY A 98 4.46 -4.39 16.86
CA GLY A 98 3.25 -4.29 17.67
C GLY A 98 2.28 -3.18 17.24
N ARG A 99 2.70 -2.27 16.35
CA ARG A 99 1.82 -1.30 15.69
C ARG A 99 1.17 -1.86 14.42
N LEU A 100 1.69 -2.98 13.90
CA LEU A 100 1.20 -3.62 12.70
C LEU A 100 0.32 -4.84 13.01
N THR A 101 -0.73 -4.98 12.22
CA THR A 101 -1.66 -6.11 12.22
C THR A 101 -1.57 -6.81 10.87
N GLU A 102 -1.31 -8.11 10.87
CA GLU A 102 -1.35 -8.92 9.65
C GLU A 102 -2.80 -9.11 9.19
N ILE A 103 -3.07 -8.93 7.90
CA ILE A 103 -4.39 -9.04 7.29
C ILE A 103 -4.42 -10.07 6.17
N PRO A 104 -5.55 -10.76 5.95
CA PRO A 104 -5.67 -11.69 4.84
C PRO A 104 -5.68 -10.94 3.51
N ARG A 105 -5.13 -11.57 2.45
CA ARG A 105 -5.13 -11.04 1.08
C ARG A 105 -6.52 -10.60 0.60
N SER A 106 -7.58 -11.29 1.03
CA SER A 106 -8.97 -10.96 0.70
C SER A 106 -9.42 -9.58 1.20
N ALA A 107 -8.79 -9.05 2.24
CA ALA A 107 -9.09 -7.73 2.81
C ALA A 107 -8.29 -6.60 2.15
N VAL A 108 -7.14 -6.92 1.54
CA VAL A 108 -6.20 -5.95 0.95
C VAL A 108 -6.86 -5.10 -0.14
N GLY A 109 -7.67 -5.70 -1.01
CA GLY A 109 -8.36 -4.95 -2.07
C GLY A 109 -9.26 -3.84 -1.53
N ARG A 110 -9.95 -4.09 -0.40
CA ARG A 110 -10.80 -3.07 0.24
C ARG A 110 -9.97 -2.00 0.93
N LEU A 111 -8.84 -2.38 1.56
CA LEU A 111 -7.91 -1.42 2.15
C LEU A 111 -7.32 -0.48 1.07
N LEU A 112 -6.88 -1.00 -0.08
CA LEU A 112 -6.36 -0.18 -1.17
C LEU A 112 -7.37 0.87 -1.65
N VAL A 113 -8.64 0.48 -1.75
CA VAL A 113 -9.73 1.41 -2.09
C VAL A 113 -9.93 2.46 -1.00
N LEU A 114 -9.93 2.06 0.28
CA LEU A 114 -10.06 2.96 1.42
C LEU A 114 -8.93 4.01 1.47
N LEU A 115 -7.69 3.61 1.14
CA LEU A 115 -6.54 4.53 1.09
C LEU A 115 -6.70 5.62 0.02
N ALA A 116 -7.53 5.40 -1.01
CA ALA A 116 -7.81 6.36 -2.07
C ALA A 116 -9.00 7.30 -1.76
N THR A 117 -9.86 6.99 -0.79
CA THR A 117 -11.01 7.84 -0.43
C THR A 117 -10.59 9.00 0.43
N LEU A 118 -11.32 10.13 0.45
CA LEU A 118 -11.08 11.24 1.40
C LEU A 118 -11.34 10.83 2.86
N ASP A 119 -10.66 11.47 3.81
CA ASP A 119 -10.75 11.26 5.27
C ASP A 119 -10.64 9.78 5.74
N LEU A 120 -10.17 8.86 4.87
CA LEU A 120 -10.17 7.41 5.09
C LEU A 120 -11.57 6.90 5.49
N ASP A 121 -12.59 7.52 4.91
CA ASP A 121 -13.99 7.21 5.12
C ASP A 121 -14.70 7.20 3.77
N VAL A 122 -15.03 5.98 3.33
CA VAL A 122 -15.73 5.71 2.08
C VAL A 122 -17.08 6.44 1.99
N SER A 123 -17.77 6.61 3.13
CA SER A 123 -19.09 7.25 3.18
C SER A 123 -19.01 8.77 2.99
N ARG A 124 -17.84 9.36 3.23
CA ARG A 124 -17.59 10.81 3.16
C ARG A 124 -16.97 11.24 1.84
N ASP A 125 -16.57 10.31 0.97
CA ASP A 125 -16.07 10.64 -0.36
C ASP A 125 -17.22 10.73 -1.37
N PRO A 126 -17.60 11.94 -1.84
CA PRO A 126 -18.73 12.13 -2.75
C PRO A 126 -18.52 11.48 -4.12
N ARG A 127 -17.28 11.15 -4.48
CA ARG A 127 -16.94 10.49 -5.75
C ARG A 127 -17.09 8.98 -5.67
N PHE A 128 -17.05 8.42 -4.46
CA PHE A 128 -16.96 6.99 -4.27
C PHE A 128 -18.08 6.22 -5.00
N PRO A 129 -19.36 6.61 -4.95
CA PRO A 129 -20.40 5.89 -5.68
C PRO A 129 -20.15 5.81 -7.21
N ALA A 130 -19.58 6.87 -7.79
CA ALA A 130 -19.29 6.95 -9.23
C ALA A 130 -17.94 6.32 -9.61
N GLN A 131 -16.96 6.31 -8.71
CA GLN A 131 -15.59 5.86 -8.98
C GLN A 131 -15.27 4.47 -8.42
N ARG A 132 -16.15 3.90 -7.59
CA ARG A 132 -15.94 2.62 -6.91
C ARG A 132 -15.47 1.50 -7.84
N ALA A 133 -16.15 1.31 -8.97
CA ALA A 133 -15.82 0.22 -9.90
C ALA A 133 -14.39 0.36 -10.48
N GLU A 134 -13.97 1.59 -10.80
CA GLU A 134 -12.61 1.87 -11.27
C GLU A 134 -11.59 1.75 -10.15
N MET A 135 -11.87 2.23 -8.93
CA MET A 135 -11.00 2.05 -7.77
C MET A 135 -10.80 0.56 -7.44
N GLU A 136 -11.87 -0.24 -7.45
CA GLU A 136 -11.79 -1.69 -7.25
C GLU A 136 -11.00 -2.38 -8.38
N LYS A 137 -11.08 -1.87 -9.61
CA LYS A 137 -10.27 -2.35 -10.74
C LYS A 137 -8.80 -2.02 -10.56
N HIS A 138 -8.45 -0.80 -10.16
CA HIS A 138 -7.08 -0.41 -9.85
C HIS A 138 -6.52 -1.20 -8.67
N ALA A 139 -7.31 -1.43 -7.62
CA ALA A 139 -6.92 -2.29 -6.51
C ALA A 139 -6.62 -3.73 -6.96
N ARG A 140 -7.41 -4.29 -7.89
CA ARG A 140 -7.12 -5.61 -8.49
C ARG A 140 -5.79 -5.61 -9.25
N VAL A 141 -5.48 -4.54 -9.99
CA VAL A 141 -4.20 -4.38 -10.70
C VAL A 141 -3.04 -4.30 -9.71
N ILE A 142 -3.14 -3.50 -8.64
CA ILE A 142 -2.12 -3.43 -7.59
C ILE A 142 -1.91 -4.81 -6.95
N LEU A 143 -2.99 -5.54 -6.67
CA LEU A 143 -2.92 -6.89 -6.10
C LEU A 143 -2.13 -7.88 -6.97
N THR A 144 -2.10 -7.74 -8.29
CA THR A 144 -1.33 -8.66 -9.16
C THR A 144 0.18 -8.48 -9.01
N ARG A 145 0.65 -7.38 -8.40
CA ARG A 145 2.06 -7.23 -8.01
C ARG A 145 2.50 -8.28 -7.00
N PHE A 146 1.64 -8.55 -6.03
CA PHE A 146 1.98 -9.35 -4.86
C PHE A 146 1.94 -10.85 -5.17
N SER A 147 3.05 -11.55 -4.92
CA SER A 147 3.14 -13.00 -5.06
C SER A 147 2.14 -13.74 -4.16
N GLY A 148 1.87 -15.01 -4.48
CA GLY A 148 0.90 -15.83 -3.73
C GLY A 148 1.23 -16.03 -2.25
N GLY A 149 2.52 -15.97 -1.89
CA GLY A 149 3.02 -16.09 -0.52
C GLY A 149 3.20 -14.77 0.22
N ALA A 150 2.85 -13.63 -0.38
CA ALA A 150 3.02 -12.33 0.26
C ALA A 150 2.17 -12.20 1.52
N ARG A 151 2.78 -11.65 2.57
CA ARG A 151 2.15 -11.26 3.83
C ARG A 151 1.81 -9.78 3.79
N PHE A 152 0.70 -9.41 4.39
CA PHE A 152 0.16 -8.05 4.34
C PHE A 152 -0.07 -7.53 5.73
N PHE A 153 0.36 -6.30 5.98
CA PHE A 153 0.20 -5.65 7.26
C PHE A 153 -0.43 -4.27 7.08
N THR A 154 -1.16 -3.84 8.09
CA THR A 154 -1.68 -2.48 8.22
C THR A 154 -1.51 -2.02 9.65
N ASN A 155 -1.66 -0.74 9.94
CA ASN A 155 -1.50 -0.20 11.30
C ASN A 155 -2.83 0.02 12.03
N THR A 156 -3.93 -0.59 11.57
CA THR A 156 -5.20 -0.55 12.30
C THR A 156 -5.20 -1.55 13.45
N ARG A 157 -5.76 -1.12 14.59
CA ARG A 157 -6.10 -2.00 15.71
C ARG A 157 -7.62 -2.15 15.74
N GLY A 158 -8.12 -3.38 15.70
CA GLY A 158 -9.56 -3.63 15.82
C GLY A 158 -10.19 -4.68 14.91
N GLY A 159 -9.48 -5.71 14.46
CA GLY A 159 -10.17 -6.86 13.88
C GLY A 159 -9.29 -8.09 13.79
N GLY A 160 -9.79 -9.21 14.29
CA GLY A 160 -9.38 -10.53 13.80
C GLY A 160 -9.81 -10.68 12.33
N ALA A 161 -10.20 -11.88 11.91
CA ALA A 161 -10.54 -12.24 10.53
C ALA A 161 -11.64 -11.38 9.81
N SER A 162 -12.14 -10.30 10.43
CA SER A 162 -13.23 -9.46 9.94
C SER A 162 -12.95 -7.95 10.05
N LEU A 163 -11.76 -7.47 9.71
CA LEU A 163 -11.59 -6.03 9.43
C LEU A 163 -12.41 -5.69 8.18
N ASP A 164 -13.52 -5.00 8.39
CA ASP A 164 -14.37 -4.51 7.32
C ASP A 164 -13.93 -3.10 6.90
N PHE A 165 -12.96 -3.03 5.98
CA PHE A 165 -12.50 -1.78 5.37
C PHE A 165 -13.56 -1.06 4.52
N SER A 166 -14.81 -1.55 4.49
CA SER A 166 -15.95 -0.80 3.96
C SER A 166 -16.59 0.15 4.98
N GLN A 167 -16.12 0.12 6.24
CA GLN A 167 -16.59 0.96 7.34
C GLN A 167 -15.47 1.87 7.86
N GLN A 168 -15.84 2.87 8.66
CA GLN A 168 -14.91 3.81 9.27
C GLN A 168 -13.90 3.11 10.17
N ILE A 169 -12.61 3.43 9.99
CA ILE A 169 -11.55 2.99 10.89
C ILE A 169 -11.56 3.90 12.12
N SER A 170 -11.84 3.31 13.29
CA SER A 170 -11.96 4.04 14.55
C SER A 170 -10.63 4.29 15.27
N SER A 171 -9.57 3.51 14.94
CA SER A 171 -8.23 3.72 15.47
C SER A 171 -7.14 3.15 14.56
N CYS A 172 -6.01 3.84 14.52
CA CYS A 172 -4.76 3.35 13.96
C CYS A 172 -3.63 3.49 14.99
N SER A 173 -2.51 2.83 14.74
CA SER A 173 -1.25 3.00 15.46
C SER A 173 -0.26 3.67 14.50
N PRO A 174 -0.21 5.01 14.45
CA PRO A 174 0.62 5.73 13.49
C PRO A 174 2.07 5.24 13.49
N ILE A 175 2.62 5.12 12.28
CA ILE A 175 4.04 4.85 12.03
C ILE A 175 4.74 6.03 11.35
N SER A 176 4.05 7.16 11.23
CA SER A 176 4.55 8.45 10.76
C SER A 176 4.60 9.46 11.89
N ARG A 177 5.09 10.66 11.56
CA ARG A 177 5.09 11.83 12.45
C ARG A 177 3.70 12.46 12.60
N TYR A 178 2.76 12.09 11.74
CA TYR A 178 1.39 12.61 11.77
C TYR A 178 0.56 11.90 12.84
N ALA A 179 -0.43 12.62 13.38
CA ALA A 179 -1.36 12.06 14.37
C ALA A 179 -2.23 10.94 13.77
N TRP A 180 -2.36 10.92 12.45
CA TRP A 180 -3.12 9.92 11.73
C TRP A 180 -2.43 9.52 10.43
N ASP A 181 -2.22 8.22 10.26
CA ASP A 181 -1.79 7.61 9.01
C ASP A 181 -2.40 6.22 8.90
N LEU A 182 -2.57 5.76 7.65
CA LEU A 182 -3.05 4.42 7.36
C LEU A 182 -2.36 3.91 6.13
N GLY A 183 -1.96 2.65 6.15
CA GLY A 183 -1.39 2.06 4.96
C GLY A 183 -1.39 0.55 4.93
N LEU A 184 -0.90 0.07 3.80
CA LEU A 184 -0.60 -1.30 3.50
C LEU A 184 0.92 -1.44 3.42
N LEU A 185 1.46 -2.37 4.18
CA LEU A 185 2.80 -2.91 4.02
C LEU A 185 2.64 -4.33 3.44
N TRP A 186 3.44 -4.68 2.44
CA TRP A 186 3.56 -6.08 2.01
C TRP A 186 5.00 -6.58 2.12
N VAL A 187 5.12 -7.87 2.39
CA VAL A 187 6.39 -8.59 2.47
C VAL A 187 6.26 -9.89 1.70
N SER A 188 7.16 -10.10 0.75
CA SER A 188 7.32 -11.37 0.01
C SER A 188 8.77 -11.85 0.11
N ASP A 189 9.07 -12.98 -0.54
CA ASP A 189 10.43 -13.51 -0.59
C ASP A 189 11.38 -12.63 -1.42
N GLU A 190 10.85 -11.83 -2.35
CA GLU A 190 11.65 -11.05 -3.32
C GLU A 190 11.59 -9.53 -3.10
N GLU A 191 10.49 -9.04 -2.55
CA GLU A 191 10.26 -7.60 -2.36
C GLU A 191 9.47 -7.29 -1.09
N VAL A 192 9.70 -6.08 -0.58
CA VAL A 192 8.86 -5.39 0.41
C VAL A 192 8.35 -4.10 -0.18
N GLY A 193 7.25 -3.56 0.35
CA GLY A 193 6.87 -2.20 0.01
C GLY A 193 5.68 -1.67 0.78
N LEU A 194 5.39 -0.40 0.53
CA LEU A 194 4.37 0.37 1.22
C LEU A 194 3.44 1.06 0.22
N ILE A 195 2.16 1.14 0.59
CA ILE A 195 1.19 2.12 0.11
C ILE A 195 0.63 2.77 1.38
N TRP A 196 1.08 3.99 1.68
CA TRP A 196 0.81 4.65 2.96
C TRP A 196 0.24 6.04 2.74
N SER A 197 -0.95 6.29 3.27
CA SER A 197 -1.62 7.60 3.18
C SER A 197 -1.53 8.30 4.53
N PHE A 198 -1.22 9.59 4.51
CA PHE A 198 -1.08 10.39 5.71
C PHE A 198 -2.13 11.52 5.77
N ASP A 199 -2.42 11.96 6.99
CA ASP A 199 -3.21 13.16 7.23
C ASP A 199 -2.31 14.26 7.80
N PRO A 200 -1.83 15.21 6.97
CA PRO A 200 -0.96 16.29 7.41
C PRO A 200 -1.69 17.44 8.12
N ARG A 201 -2.99 17.31 8.41
CA ARG A 201 -3.83 18.35 9.01
C ARG A 201 -3.65 18.54 10.51
#